data_AF-A0A6S6M757-F1
#
_entry.id   AF-A0A6S6M757-F1
#
_cell.length_a   1.000
_cell.length_b   1.000
_cell.length_c   1.000
_cell.angle_alpha   90.00
_cell.angle_beta   90.00
_cell.angle_gamma   90.00
#
_symmetry.space_group_name_H-M   'P 1'
#
loop_
_entity.id
_entity.type
_entity.pdbx_description
1 polymer ?
#
loop_
_entity_poly.entity_id
_entity_poly.type
_entity_poly.pdbx_seq_one_letter_code
_entity_poly.pdbx_strand_id
1 'polypeptide(L)'
;MIDIPTTEELVAFAEQGTFVSKMARRFGLRNPAQIKQITLQCADLHNRGTVDLFEIVESSSFQNLSDSDFFTAMHLLCDILRELEATPAQVMKCTEALVARGGNDLMANEPNRALRDWCGRKPERASEIIAMARGGDSLSSRNLTFALEATSALNTAREIALAYDDTRRLSAITALGRIPDNDPPSRAKTIAVLKTLLDTGGDDTLRAHILHVVGSALVSKVEDYQTDAVALVGKLVEGAGDATIHQAANILSSYGDVLQPEVLAYLLKALLQVNTENKGTVLQLDVGLQILLEAGHDEAAISYVTQLFSKNEKFQLKELPSFRSSLFAGPPERLSRVIVQWLLRGTPGLRGGLAAAMQSAKLEGAPVELFPQDLSLSKTEQIFICRKAIGWLFFKPITAASILVSVLRVCDDETAQTLQNLMNETLLLNYGGVQKYLLSLQPDDTAKDRVDQCLANHDIYLSALQSVPQLKELEPSEHQRRIEQLRVMDEMRDAHKQARRQSVFLSVIRRSVLLYGDHSISFIKDGNDTLRPMEMDLKPHGISFEVPGMEIVDPVGLQYTLRIFRAERMLS
;
A
#
# COMPACT_ATOMS: atom_id res chain seq x y z
N MET A 1 -4.53 -10.00 -40.20
CA MET A 1 -3.18 -10.19 -39.65
C MET A 1 -2.39 -8.94 -40.02
N ILE A 2 -1.67 -8.34 -39.07
CA ILE A 2 -0.76 -7.23 -39.39
C ILE A 2 0.59 -7.87 -39.71
N ASP A 3 1.11 -7.60 -40.90
CA ASP A 3 2.40 -8.11 -41.34
C ASP A 3 3.56 -7.35 -40.67
N ILE A 4 4.72 -8.01 -40.55
CA ILE A 4 5.91 -7.42 -39.95
C ILE A 4 6.46 -6.37 -40.92
N PRO A 5 6.75 -5.14 -40.47
CA PRO A 5 7.33 -4.12 -41.35
C PRO A 5 8.62 -4.61 -42.02
N THR A 6 8.80 -4.28 -43.30
CA THR A 6 10.05 -4.58 -44.00
C THR A 6 11.17 -3.62 -43.56
N THR A 7 12.41 -3.96 -43.89
CA THR A 7 13.57 -3.10 -43.63
C THR A 7 13.41 -1.73 -44.28
N GLU A 8 12.89 -1.68 -45.51
CA GLU A 8 12.63 -0.43 -46.23
C GLU A 8 11.55 0.42 -45.55
N GLU A 9 10.50 -0.21 -45.01
CA GLU A 9 9.45 0.47 -44.27
C GLU A 9 9.98 1.06 -42.96
N LEU A 10 10.85 0.34 -42.24
CA LEU A 10 11.50 0.84 -41.03
C LEU A 10 12.39 2.06 -41.31
N VAL A 11 13.16 2.03 -42.40
CA VAL A 11 13.97 3.19 -42.83
C VAL A 11 13.07 4.36 -43.20
N ALA A 12 12.01 4.11 -43.98
CA ALA A 12 11.04 5.14 -44.32
C ALA A 12 10.37 5.76 -43.08
N PHE A 13 10.06 4.96 -42.05
CA PHE A 13 9.54 5.50 -40.79
C PHE A 13 10.53 6.41 -40.07
N ALA A 14 11.84 6.10 -40.12
CA ALA A 14 12.88 6.94 -39.55
C ALA A 14 13.01 8.27 -40.32
N GLU A 15 13.10 8.21 -41.66
CA GLU A 15 13.21 9.39 -42.53
C GLU A 15 11.98 10.32 -42.43
N GLN A 16 10.79 9.74 -42.25
CA GLN A 16 9.54 10.49 -42.09
C GLN A 16 9.30 10.98 -40.66
N GLY A 17 10.19 10.66 -39.71
CA GLY A 17 10.03 11.01 -38.29
C GLY A 17 8.86 10.30 -37.58
N THR A 18 8.32 9.22 -38.16
CA THR A 18 7.18 8.47 -37.60
C THR A 18 7.61 7.25 -36.78
N PHE A 19 8.90 6.90 -36.78
CA PHE A 19 9.47 5.72 -36.13
C PHE A 19 9.07 5.59 -34.65
N VAL A 20 9.19 6.68 -33.89
CA VAL A 20 8.81 6.73 -32.47
C VAL A 20 7.33 6.37 -32.26
N SER A 21 6.44 6.94 -33.07
CA SER A 21 5.00 6.68 -32.96
C SER A 21 4.63 5.23 -33.29
N LYS A 22 5.39 4.62 -34.21
CA LYS A 22 5.22 3.21 -34.58
C LYS A 22 5.75 2.30 -33.48
N MET A 23 6.93 2.60 -32.93
CA MET A 23 7.53 1.89 -31.81
C MET A 23 6.64 1.91 -30.55
N ALA A 24 6.05 3.05 -30.22
CA ALA A 24 5.07 3.19 -29.13
C ALA A 24 3.85 2.27 -29.27
N ARG A 25 3.56 1.79 -30.48
CA ARG A 25 2.48 0.85 -30.77
C ARG A 25 2.99 -0.54 -31.15
N ARG A 26 4.27 -0.84 -30.89
CA ARG A 26 4.97 -2.08 -31.30
C ARG A 26 4.79 -2.39 -32.79
N PHE A 27 4.77 -1.35 -33.62
CA PHE A 27 4.49 -1.43 -35.05
C PHE A 27 3.14 -2.08 -35.40
N GLY A 28 2.17 -2.08 -34.46
CA GLY A 28 0.88 -2.76 -34.60
C GLY A 28 0.93 -4.27 -34.30
N LEU A 29 2.09 -4.80 -33.92
CA LEU A 29 2.30 -6.23 -33.68
C LEU A 29 1.83 -6.63 -32.29
N ARG A 30 1.17 -7.80 -32.20
CA ARG A 30 0.75 -8.42 -30.95
C ARG A 30 1.38 -9.78 -30.69
N ASN A 31 1.96 -10.40 -31.73
CA ASN A 31 2.57 -11.72 -31.62
C ASN A 31 4.02 -11.62 -31.11
N PRO A 32 4.40 -12.33 -30.03
CA PRO A 32 5.76 -12.29 -29.48
C PRO A 32 6.88 -12.65 -30.46
N ALA A 33 6.66 -13.62 -31.37
CA ALA A 33 7.66 -14.01 -32.35
C ALA A 33 7.90 -12.91 -33.40
N GLN A 34 6.83 -12.23 -33.82
CA GLN A 34 6.92 -11.08 -34.71
C GLN A 34 7.61 -9.89 -34.04
N ILE A 35 7.33 -9.65 -32.76
CA ILE A 35 8.01 -8.62 -31.96
C ILE A 35 9.51 -8.92 -31.87
N LYS A 36 9.89 -10.17 -31.59
CA LYS A 36 11.30 -10.56 -31.56
C LYS A 36 11.99 -10.33 -32.91
N GLN A 37 11.30 -10.62 -34.01
CA GLN A 37 11.85 -10.40 -35.36
C GLN A 37 12.06 -8.91 -35.66
N ILE A 38 11.08 -8.04 -35.32
CA ILE A 38 11.23 -6.60 -35.56
C ILE A 38 12.33 -5.98 -34.68
N THR A 39 12.50 -6.48 -33.44
CA THR A 39 13.61 -6.10 -32.54
C THR A 39 14.97 -6.35 -33.22
N LEU A 40 15.17 -7.55 -33.77
CA LEU A 40 16.43 -7.90 -34.44
C LEU A 40 16.65 -7.07 -35.71
N GLN A 41 15.60 -6.78 -36.48
CA GLN A 41 15.70 -5.91 -37.66
C GLN A 41 16.08 -4.47 -37.29
N CYS A 42 15.50 -3.92 -36.22
CA CYS A 42 15.87 -2.59 -35.72
C CYS A 42 17.32 -2.54 -35.22
N ALA A 43 17.76 -3.60 -34.53
CA ALA A 43 19.16 -3.73 -34.09
C ALA A 43 20.14 -3.78 -35.28
N ASP A 44 19.84 -4.58 -36.31
CA ASP A 44 20.66 -4.68 -37.53
C ASP A 44 20.74 -3.34 -38.28
N LEU A 45 19.62 -2.62 -38.40
CA LEU A 45 19.60 -1.27 -38.99
C LEU A 45 20.49 -0.28 -38.22
N HIS A 46 20.49 -0.35 -36.89
CA HIS A 46 21.36 0.47 -36.06
C HIS A 46 22.83 0.10 -36.24
N ASN A 47 23.15 -1.19 -36.16
CA ASN A 47 24.51 -1.69 -36.25
C ASN A 47 25.15 -1.39 -37.63
N ARG A 48 24.35 -1.24 -38.68
CA ARG A 48 24.79 -0.81 -40.03
C ARG A 48 24.89 0.70 -40.20
N GLY A 49 24.45 1.48 -39.22
CA GLY A 49 24.40 2.95 -39.28
C GLY A 49 23.27 3.50 -40.16
N THR A 50 22.30 2.68 -40.56
CA THR A 50 21.17 3.12 -41.39
C THR A 50 20.13 3.89 -40.57
N VAL A 51 19.95 3.54 -39.29
CA VAL A 51 19.06 4.23 -38.36
C VAL A 51 19.76 4.38 -37.00
N ASP A 52 19.98 5.61 -36.54
CA ASP A 52 20.53 5.84 -35.21
C ASP A 52 19.43 5.83 -34.14
N LEU A 53 19.27 4.68 -33.46
CA LEU A 53 18.32 4.53 -32.37
C LEU A 53 18.69 5.37 -31.14
N PHE A 54 19.95 5.75 -30.94
CA PHE A 54 20.34 6.62 -29.83
C PHE A 54 19.86 8.05 -30.09
N GLU A 55 20.00 8.55 -31.32
CA GLU A 55 19.43 9.86 -31.71
C GLU A 55 17.91 9.88 -31.54
N ILE A 56 17.24 8.77 -31.86
CA ILE A 56 15.79 8.63 -31.66
C ILE A 56 15.41 8.77 -30.18
N VAL A 57 16.17 8.18 -29.24
CA VAL A 57 15.90 8.32 -27.80
C VAL A 57 16.08 9.76 -27.31
N GLU A 58 17.06 10.49 -27.87
CA GLU A 58 17.32 11.89 -27.54
C GLU A 58 16.33 12.86 -28.21
N SER A 59 15.61 12.42 -29.24
CA SER A 59 14.69 13.26 -30.01
C SER A 59 13.49 13.78 -29.19
N SER A 60 13.02 14.98 -29.53
CA SER A 60 11.83 15.58 -28.90
C SER A 60 10.56 14.77 -29.13
N SER A 61 10.45 14.04 -30.24
CA SER A 61 9.31 13.17 -30.53
C SER A 61 9.26 11.99 -29.57
N PHE A 62 10.42 11.43 -29.20
CA PHE A 62 10.49 10.47 -28.13
C PHE A 62 10.10 11.15 -26.83
N GLN A 63 10.82 12.20 -26.39
CA GLN A 63 10.62 12.89 -25.10
C GLN A 63 9.19 13.36 -24.81
N ASN A 64 8.38 13.60 -25.85
CA ASN A 64 6.99 14.04 -25.74
C ASN A 64 5.93 12.91 -25.79
N LEU A 65 6.32 11.63 -25.87
CA LEU A 65 5.38 10.51 -25.72
C LEU A 65 4.62 10.57 -24.38
N SER A 66 3.35 10.16 -24.42
CA SER A 66 2.55 9.90 -23.20
C SER A 66 3.17 8.76 -22.37
N ASP A 67 2.91 8.70 -21.06
CA ASP A 67 3.52 7.69 -20.18
C ASP A 67 3.31 6.25 -20.70
N SER A 68 2.08 5.91 -21.11
CA SER A 68 1.75 4.59 -21.66
C SER A 68 2.51 4.27 -22.95
N ASP A 69 2.64 5.25 -23.84
CA ASP A 69 3.35 5.09 -25.11
C ASP A 69 4.87 5.01 -24.89
N PHE A 70 5.39 5.80 -23.94
CA PHE A 70 6.78 5.78 -23.52
C PHE A 70 7.17 4.41 -22.98
N PHE A 71 6.43 3.84 -22.02
CA PHE A 71 6.75 2.53 -21.47
C PHE A 71 6.72 1.44 -22.54
N THR A 72 5.75 1.50 -23.46
CA THR A 72 5.68 0.55 -24.57
C THR A 72 6.89 0.63 -25.49
N ALA A 73 7.33 1.86 -25.84
CA ALA A 73 8.51 2.08 -26.65
C ALA A 73 9.81 1.72 -25.92
N MET A 74 9.93 2.07 -24.64
CA MET A 74 11.06 1.76 -23.77
C MET A 74 11.28 0.25 -23.68
N HIS A 75 10.23 -0.55 -23.49
CA HIS A 75 10.37 -2.01 -23.46
C HIS A 75 10.96 -2.57 -24.75
N LEU A 76 10.51 -2.07 -25.92
CA LEU A 76 11.06 -2.51 -27.19
C LEU A 76 12.53 -2.08 -27.34
N LEU A 77 12.88 -0.86 -26.92
CA LEU A 77 14.26 -0.38 -26.92
C LEU A 77 15.15 -1.20 -25.99
N CYS A 78 14.67 -1.58 -24.80
CA CYS A 78 15.41 -2.47 -23.89
C CYS A 78 15.70 -3.83 -24.54
N ASP A 79 14.77 -4.38 -25.31
CA ASP A 79 15.00 -5.61 -26.06
C ASP A 79 16.03 -5.41 -27.19
N ILE A 80 15.97 -4.27 -27.89
CA ILE A 80 16.93 -3.92 -28.96
C ILE A 80 18.33 -3.69 -28.39
N LEU A 81 18.45 -2.98 -27.26
CA LEU A 81 19.71 -2.63 -26.60
C LEU A 81 20.59 -3.86 -26.37
N ARG A 82 19.99 -5.01 -26.02
CA ARG A 82 20.69 -6.27 -25.78
C ARG A 82 21.41 -6.85 -27.03
N GLU A 83 21.03 -6.39 -28.23
CA GLU A 83 21.52 -6.87 -29.52
C GLU A 83 22.46 -5.86 -30.23
N LEU A 84 22.66 -4.66 -29.66
CA LEU A 84 23.43 -3.60 -30.32
C LEU A 84 24.95 -3.84 -30.27
N GLU A 85 25.62 -3.55 -31.38
CA GLU A 85 27.07 -3.46 -31.54
C GLU A 85 27.52 -2.01 -31.35
N ALA A 86 27.44 -1.52 -30.11
CA ALA A 86 27.73 -0.13 -29.75
C ALA A 86 28.88 -0.01 -28.74
N THR A 87 29.42 1.20 -28.59
CA THR A 87 30.41 1.49 -27.54
C THR A 87 29.74 1.53 -26.17
N PRO A 88 30.45 1.19 -25.06
CA PRO A 88 29.84 1.25 -23.74
C PRO A 88 29.29 2.64 -23.38
N ALA A 89 29.96 3.71 -23.81
CA ALA A 89 29.51 5.08 -23.56
C ALA A 89 28.12 5.37 -24.17
N GLN A 90 27.85 4.88 -25.39
CA GLN A 90 26.55 5.07 -26.04
C GLN A 90 25.45 4.31 -25.32
N VAL A 91 25.70 3.04 -24.98
CA VAL A 91 24.71 2.20 -24.29
C VAL A 91 24.39 2.76 -22.90
N MET A 92 25.41 3.12 -22.10
CA MET A 92 25.20 3.71 -20.78
C MET A 92 24.44 5.04 -20.84
N LYS A 93 24.75 5.93 -21.80
CA LYS A 93 24.00 7.19 -21.98
C LYS A 93 22.54 6.93 -22.33
N CYS A 94 22.28 5.99 -23.24
CA CYS A 94 20.93 5.59 -23.60
C CYS A 94 20.18 5.03 -22.38
N THR A 95 20.82 4.16 -21.60
CA THR A 95 20.25 3.63 -20.36
C THR A 95 19.93 4.74 -19.35
N GLU A 96 20.86 5.66 -19.08
CA GLU A 96 20.61 6.80 -18.17
C GLU A 96 19.47 7.70 -18.67
N ALA A 97 19.37 7.94 -19.98
CA ALA A 97 18.28 8.74 -20.56
C ALA A 97 16.92 8.05 -20.40
N LEU A 98 16.84 6.73 -20.62
CA LEU A 98 15.61 5.96 -20.43
C LEU A 98 15.20 5.90 -18.95
N VAL A 99 16.14 5.71 -18.03
CA VAL A 99 15.88 5.72 -16.59
C VAL A 99 15.42 7.10 -16.11
N ALA A 100 16.12 8.16 -16.51
CA ALA A 100 15.80 9.54 -16.13
C ALA A 100 14.37 9.92 -16.54
N ARG A 101 13.91 9.42 -17.69
CA ARG A 101 12.54 9.63 -18.14
C ARG A 101 11.52 8.72 -17.47
N GLY A 102 11.85 7.45 -17.24
CA GLY A 102 10.95 6.49 -16.59
C GLY A 102 10.65 6.81 -15.14
N GLY A 103 11.46 7.65 -14.50
CA GLY A 103 11.24 8.11 -13.12
C GLY A 103 11.42 7.00 -12.08
N ASN A 104 10.70 7.08 -10.96
CA ASN A 104 10.79 6.14 -9.84
C ASN A 104 9.72 5.03 -9.88
N ASP A 105 9.07 4.80 -11.02
CA ASP A 105 8.07 3.73 -11.13
C ASP A 105 8.76 2.36 -11.16
N LEU A 106 8.06 1.29 -10.73
CA LEU A 106 8.61 -0.08 -10.63
C LEU A 106 9.16 -0.61 -11.97
N MET A 107 8.75 -0.03 -13.10
CA MET A 107 9.23 -0.35 -14.45
C MET A 107 10.51 0.39 -14.88
N ALA A 108 10.98 1.38 -14.12
CA ALA A 108 12.18 2.16 -14.41
C ALA A 108 13.50 1.36 -14.26
N ASN A 109 13.44 0.15 -13.69
CA ASN A 109 14.60 -0.74 -13.61
C ASN A 109 14.84 -1.58 -14.87
N GLU A 110 13.93 -1.57 -15.86
CA GLU A 110 14.08 -2.38 -17.07
C GLU A 110 15.28 -1.96 -17.95
N PRO A 111 15.58 -0.65 -18.16
CA PRO A 111 16.79 -0.24 -18.88
C PRO A 111 18.09 -0.70 -18.20
N ASN A 112 18.13 -0.65 -16.86
CA ASN A 112 19.25 -1.12 -16.06
C ASN A 112 19.46 -2.64 -16.24
N ARG A 113 18.37 -3.42 -16.28
CA ARG A 113 18.42 -4.85 -16.62
C ARG A 113 18.94 -5.06 -18.03
N ALA A 114 18.48 -4.28 -19.01
CA ALA A 114 18.96 -4.39 -20.39
C ALA A 114 20.47 -4.11 -20.52
N LEU A 115 21.00 -3.11 -19.82
CA LEU A 115 22.45 -2.82 -19.76
C LEU A 115 23.23 -3.99 -19.16
N ARG A 116 22.76 -4.57 -18.06
CA ARG A 116 23.38 -5.75 -17.45
C ARG A 116 23.37 -6.93 -18.43
N ASP A 117 22.24 -7.21 -19.07
CA ASP A 117 22.13 -8.32 -20.02
C ASP A 117 23.05 -8.10 -21.25
N TRP A 118 23.18 -6.86 -21.71
CA TRP A 118 24.13 -6.46 -22.76
C TRP A 118 25.58 -6.72 -22.34
N CYS A 119 25.96 -6.31 -21.12
CA CYS A 119 27.28 -6.60 -20.54
C CYS A 119 27.55 -8.12 -20.45
N GLY A 120 26.53 -8.92 -20.14
CA GLY A 120 26.66 -10.38 -20.03
C GLY A 120 26.85 -11.08 -21.37
N ARG A 121 26.28 -10.53 -22.45
CA ARG A 121 26.48 -11.01 -23.82
C ARG A 121 27.80 -10.55 -24.43
N LYS A 122 28.36 -9.44 -23.92
CA LYS A 122 29.58 -8.80 -24.39
C LYS A 122 30.58 -8.57 -23.24
N PRO A 123 31.21 -9.63 -22.70
CA PRO A 123 32.09 -9.51 -21.52
C PRO A 123 33.30 -8.59 -21.73
N GLU A 124 33.78 -8.44 -22.96
CA GLU A 124 34.82 -7.49 -23.33
C GLU A 124 34.36 -6.04 -23.10
N ARG A 125 33.11 -5.71 -23.42
CA ARG A 125 32.52 -4.40 -23.17
C ARG A 125 32.29 -4.15 -21.69
N ALA A 126 31.89 -5.17 -20.94
CA ALA A 126 31.81 -5.08 -19.49
C ALA A 126 33.19 -4.78 -18.86
N SER A 127 34.25 -5.41 -19.39
CA SER A 127 35.64 -5.17 -18.96
C SER A 127 36.10 -3.75 -19.28
N GLU A 128 35.71 -3.20 -20.44
CA GLU A 128 35.95 -1.80 -20.81
C GLU A 128 35.28 -0.84 -19.80
N ILE A 129 34.03 -1.08 -19.40
CA ILE A 129 33.33 -0.26 -18.38
C ILE A 129 34.09 -0.29 -17.05
N ILE A 130 34.52 -1.46 -16.60
CA ILE A 130 35.28 -1.61 -15.35
C ILE A 130 36.61 -0.84 -15.43
N ALA A 131 37.32 -0.94 -16.55
CA ALA A 131 38.58 -0.24 -16.77
C ALA A 131 38.39 1.30 -16.79
N MET A 132 37.37 1.78 -17.50
CA MET A 132 37.04 3.22 -17.56
C MET A 132 36.63 3.77 -16.19
N ALA A 133 35.86 3.01 -15.40
CA ALA A 133 35.51 3.39 -14.03
C ALA A 133 36.77 3.48 -13.14
N ARG A 134 37.69 2.51 -13.23
CA ARG A 134 39.00 2.59 -12.52
C ARG A 134 39.81 3.82 -12.97
N GLY A 135 39.73 4.17 -14.25
CA GLY A 135 40.32 5.39 -14.81
C GLY A 135 39.64 6.71 -14.40
N GLY A 136 38.55 6.67 -13.64
CA GLY A 136 37.84 7.86 -13.14
C GLY A 136 36.72 8.37 -14.05
N ASP A 137 36.31 7.62 -15.06
CA ASP A 137 35.15 7.99 -15.89
C ASP A 137 33.86 7.96 -15.06
N SER A 138 33.16 9.09 -15.00
CA SER A 138 31.98 9.26 -14.13
C SER A 138 30.79 8.42 -14.58
N LEU A 139 30.58 8.29 -15.90
CA LEU A 139 29.47 7.53 -16.47
C LEU A 139 29.65 6.03 -16.18
N SER A 140 30.86 5.52 -16.40
CA SER A 140 31.25 4.14 -16.08
C SER A 140 31.19 3.88 -14.59
N SER A 141 31.58 4.84 -13.75
CA SER A 141 31.49 4.72 -12.28
C SER A 141 30.05 4.52 -11.81
N ARG A 142 29.08 5.27 -12.35
CA ARG A 142 27.64 5.11 -12.02
C ARG A 142 27.05 3.79 -12.49
N ASN A 143 27.53 3.26 -13.62
CA ASN A 143 27.02 2.03 -14.24
C ASN A 143 27.84 0.78 -13.90
N LEU A 144 28.90 0.93 -13.08
CA LEU A 144 29.85 -0.12 -12.73
C LEU A 144 29.18 -1.37 -12.13
N THR A 145 28.10 -1.17 -11.36
CA THR A 145 27.33 -2.26 -10.74
C THR A 145 26.91 -3.31 -11.76
N PHE A 146 26.40 -2.88 -12.92
CA PHE A 146 25.85 -3.77 -13.93
C PHE A 146 26.94 -4.55 -14.67
N ALA A 147 28.09 -3.93 -14.91
CA ALA A 147 29.24 -4.60 -15.53
C ALA A 147 29.85 -5.66 -14.60
N LEU A 148 30.00 -5.35 -13.30
CA LEU A 148 30.46 -6.29 -12.28
C LEU A 148 29.48 -7.45 -12.08
N GLU A 149 28.17 -7.15 -12.03
CA GLU A 149 27.10 -8.14 -11.88
C GLU A 149 27.06 -9.10 -13.08
N ALA A 150 27.09 -8.56 -14.30
CA ALA A 150 27.01 -9.34 -15.52
C ALA A 150 28.20 -10.30 -15.73
N THR A 151 29.37 -9.95 -15.20
CA THR A 151 30.60 -10.74 -15.28
C THR A 151 30.86 -11.59 -14.04
N SER A 152 29.96 -11.56 -13.04
CA SER A 152 30.12 -12.25 -11.75
C SER A 152 31.47 -11.95 -11.07
N ALA A 153 31.98 -10.73 -11.21
CA ALA A 153 33.35 -10.35 -10.86
C ALA A 153 33.51 -10.01 -9.35
N LEU A 154 33.23 -10.97 -8.46
CA LEU A 154 33.25 -10.77 -7.00
C LEU A 154 34.56 -10.21 -6.45
N ASN A 155 35.72 -10.75 -6.88
CA ASN A 155 37.02 -10.27 -6.39
C ASN A 155 37.30 -8.84 -6.84
N THR A 156 37.01 -8.52 -8.11
CA THR A 156 37.14 -7.17 -8.66
C THR A 156 36.24 -6.18 -7.90
N ALA A 157 35.01 -6.58 -7.57
CA ALA A 157 34.10 -5.77 -6.76
C ALA A 157 34.65 -5.52 -5.35
N ARG A 158 35.19 -6.54 -4.67
CA ARG A 158 35.85 -6.40 -3.36
C ARG A 158 37.03 -5.44 -3.41
N GLU A 159 37.88 -5.57 -4.43
CA GLU A 159 39.04 -4.69 -4.64
C GLU A 159 38.61 -3.24 -4.82
N ILE A 160 37.61 -2.98 -5.68
CA ILE A 160 37.11 -1.62 -5.94
C ILE A 160 36.45 -1.04 -4.69
N ALA A 161 35.67 -1.84 -3.95
CA ALA A 161 35.01 -1.39 -2.73
C ALA A 161 36.03 -0.88 -1.68
N LEU A 162 37.19 -1.54 -1.56
CA LEU A 162 38.26 -1.14 -0.65
C LEU A 162 39.13 0.00 -1.19
N ALA A 163 39.41 0.02 -2.50
CA ALA A 163 40.40 0.92 -3.09
C ALA A 163 39.91 2.37 -3.30
N TYR A 164 38.60 2.57 -3.43
CA TYR A 164 38.00 3.87 -3.71
C TYR A 164 37.05 4.29 -2.60
N ASP A 165 36.69 5.57 -2.53
CA ASP A 165 35.79 6.18 -1.52
C ASP A 165 34.62 6.98 -2.11
N ASP A 166 34.46 6.95 -3.43
CA ASP A 166 33.39 7.65 -4.16
C ASP A 166 32.32 6.67 -4.71
N THR A 167 31.56 7.10 -5.73
CA THR A 167 30.52 6.29 -6.40
C THR A 167 30.99 4.90 -6.79
N ARG A 168 32.28 4.70 -7.12
CA ARG A 168 32.83 3.39 -7.49
C ARG A 168 32.75 2.40 -6.35
N ARG A 169 33.00 2.85 -5.11
CA ARG A 169 32.84 2.03 -3.90
C ARG A 169 31.39 1.59 -3.77
N LEU A 170 30.46 2.53 -3.84
CA LEU A 170 29.04 2.26 -3.67
C LEU A 170 28.53 1.27 -4.72
N SER A 171 28.85 1.49 -5.99
CA SER A 171 28.50 0.58 -7.08
C SER A 171 29.09 -0.81 -6.92
N ALA A 172 30.35 -0.90 -6.48
CA ALA A 172 30.98 -2.19 -6.21
C ALA A 172 30.32 -2.94 -5.05
N ILE A 173 29.95 -2.24 -3.97
CA ILE A 173 29.20 -2.82 -2.85
C ILE A 173 27.82 -3.30 -3.31
N THR A 174 27.08 -2.50 -4.08
CA THR A 174 25.80 -2.94 -4.66
C THR A 174 25.97 -4.20 -5.50
N ALA A 175 27.04 -4.29 -6.31
CA ALA A 175 27.30 -5.49 -7.10
C ALA A 175 27.53 -6.73 -6.22
N LEU A 176 28.26 -6.59 -5.10
CA LEU A 176 28.44 -7.70 -4.14
C LEU A 176 27.13 -8.23 -3.58
N GLY A 177 26.11 -7.38 -3.41
CA GLY A 177 24.78 -7.79 -2.94
C GLY A 177 23.94 -8.48 -4.01
N ARG A 178 24.23 -8.24 -5.30
CA ARG A 178 23.46 -8.75 -6.45
C ARG A 178 24.08 -9.98 -7.09
N ILE A 179 25.40 -10.15 -7.05
CA ILE A 179 26.08 -11.32 -7.60
C ILE A 179 25.77 -12.54 -6.71
N PRO A 180 25.17 -13.61 -7.26
CA PRO A 180 24.97 -14.85 -6.50
C PRO A 180 26.31 -15.46 -6.07
N ASP A 181 26.50 -15.69 -4.77
CA ASP A 181 27.71 -16.32 -4.23
C ASP A 181 27.38 -17.59 -3.45
N ASN A 182 27.60 -18.74 -4.09
CA ASN A 182 27.35 -20.04 -3.47
C ASN A 182 28.57 -20.57 -2.69
N ASP A 183 29.72 -19.90 -2.73
CA ASP A 183 30.96 -20.37 -2.09
C ASP A 183 31.15 -19.79 -0.67
N PRO A 184 31.12 -20.60 0.41
CA PRO A 184 31.24 -20.09 1.78
C PRO A 184 32.52 -19.28 2.07
N PRO A 185 33.73 -19.72 1.66
CA PRO A 185 34.95 -18.91 1.80
C PRO A 185 34.88 -17.56 1.07
N SER A 186 34.34 -17.53 -0.16
CA SER A 186 34.10 -16.28 -0.90
C SER A 186 33.16 -15.35 -0.14
N ARG A 187 32.05 -15.87 0.39
CA ARG A 187 31.11 -15.10 1.21
C ARG A 187 31.75 -14.52 2.48
N ALA A 188 32.57 -15.30 3.17
CA ALA A 188 33.33 -14.82 4.33
C ALA A 188 34.28 -13.64 3.97
N LYS A 189 34.91 -13.68 2.78
CA LYS A 189 35.70 -12.55 2.27
C LYS A 189 34.85 -11.31 2.05
N THR A 190 33.64 -11.45 1.50
CA THR A 190 32.71 -10.31 1.36
C THR A 190 32.41 -9.69 2.72
N ILE A 191 32.05 -10.50 3.73
CA ILE A 191 31.77 -10.00 5.08
C ILE A 191 32.99 -9.30 5.69
N ALA A 192 34.20 -9.84 5.52
CA ALA A 192 35.42 -9.20 6.01
C ALA A 192 35.65 -7.82 5.36
N VAL A 193 35.39 -7.68 4.06
CA VAL A 193 35.42 -6.39 3.35
C VAL A 193 34.39 -5.42 3.94
N LEU A 194 33.15 -5.87 4.14
CA LEU A 194 32.08 -5.03 4.71
C LEU A 194 32.40 -4.58 6.15
N LYS A 195 32.94 -5.48 6.99
CA LYS A 195 33.41 -5.15 8.36
C LYS A 195 34.49 -4.06 8.31
N THR A 196 35.50 -4.24 7.44
CA THR A 196 36.58 -3.26 7.25
C THR A 196 36.03 -1.89 6.86
N LEU A 197 35.11 -1.84 5.88
CA LEU A 197 34.50 -0.60 5.43
C LEU A 197 33.68 0.08 6.53
N LEU A 198 32.95 -0.68 7.34
CA LEU A 198 32.19 -0.14 8.46
C LEU A 198 33.12 0.47 9.53
N ASP A 199 34.23 -0.20 9.84
CA ASP A 199 35.21 0.26 10.83
C ASP A 199 35.94 1.55 10.40
N THR A 200 35.99 1.86 9.10
CA THR A 200 36.53 3.14 8.60
C THR A 200 35.66 4.37 8.88
N GLY A 201 34.46 4.20 9.46
CA GLY A 201 33.61 5.32 9.87
C GLY A 201 32.80 5.93 8.72
N GLY A 202 32.20 5.09 7.88
CA GLY A 202 31.37 5.52 6.74
C GLY A 202 30.11 6.30 7.12
N ASP A 203 29.65 7.11 6.17
CA ASP A 203 28.39 7.84 6.25
C ASP A 203 27.15 6.92 6.13
N ASP A 204 25.96 7.50 6.26
CA ASP A 204 24.70 6.77 6.18
C ASP A 204 24.48 6.09 4.81
N THR A 205 24.99 6.69 3.73
CA THR A 205 24.88 6.13 2.39
C THR A 205 25.69 4.83 2.29
N LEU A 206 26.93 4.83 2.79
CA LEU A 206 27.75 3.63 2.84
C LEU A 206 27.09 2.54 3.70
N ARG A 207 26.57 2.90 4.88
CA ARG A 207 25.86 1.96 5.77
C ARG A 207 24.65 1.32 5.07
N ALA A 208 23.85 2.10 4.34
CA ALA A 208 22.73 1.58 3.55
C ALA A 208 23.19 0.59 2.47
N HIS A 209 24.29 0.88 1.75
CA HIS A 209 24.83 -0.03 0.74
C HIS A 209 25.37 -1.32 1.36
N ILE A 210 26.06 -1.24 2.51
CA ILE A 210 26.51 -2.43 3.24
C ILE A 210 25.30 -3.24 3.71
N LEU A 211 24.28 -2.58 4.27
CA LEU A 211 23.05 -3.24 4.74
C LEU A 211 22.32 -3.94 3.58
N HIS A 212 22.32 -3.39 2.36
CA HIS A 212 21.79 -4.07 1.18
C HIS A 212 22.45 -5.43 0.94
N VAL A 213 23.79 -5.50 0.99
CA VAL A 213 24.55 -6.75 0.82
C VAL A 213 24.31 -7.72 1.97
N VAL A 214 24.27 -7.22 3.21
CA VAL A 214 23.96 -8.04 4.38
C VAL A 214 22.54 -8.58 4.31
N GLY A 215 21.59 -7.81 3.77
CA GLY A 215 20.21 -8.23 3.53
C GLY A 215 20.11 -9.53 2.71
N SER A 216 20.81 -9.61 1.58
CA SER A 216 20.82 -10.83 0.77
C SER A 216 21.56 -11.98 1.45
N ALA A 217 22.51 -11.68 2.34
CA ALA A 217 23.23 -12.68 3.11
C ALA A 217 22.36 -13.41 4.14
N LEU A 218 21.40 -12.72 4.75
CA LEU A 218 20.50 -13.26 5.78
C LEU A 218 19.61 -14.41 5.29
N VAL A 219 19.35 -14.46 3.99
CA VAL A 219 18.51 -15.50 3.35
C VAL A 219 19.33 -16.73 2.92
N SER A 220 20.66 -16.67 3.04
CA SER A 220 21.54 -17.79 2.69
C SER A 220 21.35 -18.95 3.66
N LYS A 221 21.34 -20.21 3.17
CA LYS A 221 21.19 -21.42 4.01
C LYS A 221 22.46 -21.84 4.77
N VAL A 222 23.45 -20.97 4.92
CA VAL A 222 24.75 -21.30 5.53
C VAL A 222 24.90 -20.61 6.89
N GLU A 223 24.91 -21.39 7.96
CA GLU A 223 24.82 -20.93 9.37
C GLU A 223 25.91 -19.92 9.77
N ASP A 224 27.18 -20.19 9.45
CA ASP A 224 28.30 -19.29 9.80
C ASP A 224 28.16 -17.92 9.13
N TYR A 225 27.63 -17.90 7.91
CA TYR A 225 27.41 -16.67 7.15
C TYR A 225 26.25 -15.85 7.70
N GLN A 226 25.21 -16.52 8.21
CA GLN A 226 24.08 -15.87 8.87
C GLN A 226 24.51 -15.20 10.18
N THR A 227 25.29 -15.88 11.03
CA THR A 227 25.71 -15.33 12.35
C THR A 227 26.46 -14.00 12.22
N ASP A 228 27.42 -13.96 11.30
CA ASP A 228 28.20 -12.76 11.01
C ASP A 228 27.34 -11.63 10.39
N ALA A 229 26.38 -11.99 9.54
CA ALA A 229 25.43 -11.06 8.94
C ALA A 229 24.50 -10.44 10.01
N VAL A 230 23.95 -11.24 10.93
CA VAL A 230 23.09 -10.76 12.04
C VAL A 230 23.83 -9.73 12.90
N ALA A 231 25.08 -10.03 13.30
CA ALA A 231 25.89 -9.11 14.09
C ALA A 231 26.19 -7.79 13.35
N LEU A 232 26.37 -7.84 12.03
CA LEU A 232 26.54 -6.65 11.19
C LEU A 232 25.27 -5.81 11.12
N VAL A 233 24.08 -6.42 10.99
CA VAL A 233 22.80 -5.67 10.98
C VAL A 233 22.69 -4.80 12.22
N GLY A 234 22.93 -5.37 13.41
CA GLY A 234 22.82 -4.63 14.67
C GLY A 234 23.70 -3.37 14.71
N LYS A 235 24.94 -3.45 14.21
CA LYS A 235 25.85 -2.30 14.13
C LYS A 235 25.43 -1.29 13.05
N LEU A 236 24.98 -1.76 11.89
CA LEU A 236 24.63 -0.90 10.76
C LEU A 236 23.44 -0.01 11.05
N VAL A 237 22.46 -0.54 11.78
CA VAL A 237 21.22 0.20 12.08
C VAL A 237 21.33 1.08 13.33
N GLU A 238 22.45 1.03 14.05
CA GLU A 238 22.70 1.89 15.20
C GLU A 238 22.96 3.34 14.74
N GLY A 239 22.07 4.25 15.13
CA GLY A 239 22.11 5.64 14.66
C GLY A 239 21.83 5.78 13.15
N ALA A 240 21.01 4.89 12.59
CA ALA A 240 20.61 4.92 11.18
C ALA A 240 20.02 6.27 10.76
N GLY A 241 20.50 6.80 9.63
CA GLY A 241 19.87 7.90 8.91
C GLY A 241 18.87 7.40 7.86
N ASP A 242 18.36 8.34 7.05
CA ASP A 242 17.26 8.08 6.11
C ASP A 242 17.57 7.00 5.07
N ALA A 243 18.82 6.90 4.59
CA ALA A 243 19.20 5.89 3.59
C ALA A 243 19.24 4.49 4.22
N THR A 244 19.78 4.37 5.43
CA THR A 244 19.82 3.10 6.16
C THR A 244 18.42 2.65 6.56
N ILE A 245 17.56 3.58 7.00
CA ILE A 245 16.14 3.31 7.31
C ILE A 245 15.39 2.84 6.05
N HIS A 246 15.60 3.50 4.91
CA HIS A 246 15.02 3.07 3.64
C HIS A 246 15.45 1.63 3.29
N GLN A 247 16.73 1.32 3.45
CA GLN A 247 17.21 -0.02 3.18
C GLN A 247 16.69 -1.07 4.17
N ALA A 248 16.51 -0.72 5.44
CA ALA A 248 15.86 -1.59 6.42
C ALA A 248 14.41 -1.93 6.02
N ALA A 249 13.67 -0.94 5.50
CA ALA A 249 12.32 -1.16 4.98
C ALA A 249 12.34 -2.09 3.74
N ASN A 250 13.30 -1.90 2.83
CA ASN A 250 13.48 -2.77 1.67
C ASN A 250 13.80 -4.22 2.04
N ILE A 251 14.63 -4.44 3.07
CA ILE A 251 14.92 -5.80 3.57
C ILE A 251 13.65 -6.44 4.11
N LEU A 252 12.86 -5.69 4.88
CA LEU A 252 11.60 -6.19 5.42
C LEU A 252 10.60 -6.56 4.31
N SER A 253 10.47 -5.71 3.27
CA SER A 253 9.59 -5.96 2.14
C SER A 253 10.07 -7.06 1.19
N SER A 254 11.37 -7.37 1.19
CA SER A 254 11.93 -8.39 0.28
C SER A 254 12.04 -9.77 0.93
N TYR A 255 12.30 -9.81 2.24
CA TYR A 255 12.73 -11.04 2.94
C TYR A 255 12.02 -11.29 4.27
N GLY A 256 11.03 -10.46 4.66
CA GLY A 256 10.44 -10.47 6.00
C GLY A 256 9.88 -11.82 6.47
N ASP A 257 9.55 -12.72 5.54
CA ASP A 257 9.02 -14.07 5.79
C ASP A 257 10.08 -15.09 6.24
N VAL A 258 11.35 -14.83 5.96
CA VAL A 258 12.47 -15.73 6.25
C VAL A 258 13.47 -15.15 7.26
N LEU A 259 13.23 -13.95 7.77
CA LEU A 259 14.12 -13.29 8.73
C LEU A 259 14.03 -13.91 10.12
N GLN A 260 15.18 -14.03 10.78
CA GLN A 260 15.25 -14.46 12.17
C GLN A 260 14.68 -13.37 13.11
N PRO A 261 14.06 -13.75 14.25
CA PRO A 261 13.46 -12.80 15.19
C PRO A 261 14.42 -11.70 15.69
N GLU A 262 15.71 -12.01 15.88
CA GLU A 262 16.71 -11.03 16.32
C GLU A 262 16.94 -9.93 15.27
N VAL A 263 17.03 -10.31 14.00
CA VAL A 263 17.15 -9.37 12.88
C VAL A 263 15.92 -8.48 12.78
N LEU A 264 14.72 -9.07 12.89
CA LEU A 264 13.47 -8.32 12.89
C LEU A 264 13.47 -7.27 14.01
N ALA A 265 13.94 -7.62 15.20
CA ALA A 265 14.03 -6.67 16.32
C ALA A 265 14.97 -5.50 16.00
N TYR A 266 16.15 -5.74 15.41
CA TYR A 266 17.07 -4.67 15.00
C TYR A 266 16.45 -3.75 13.94
N LEU A 267 15.87 -4.33 12.87
CA LEU A 267 15.28 -3.57 11.77
C LEU A 267 14.08 -2.75 12.24
N LEU A 268 13.13 -3.36 12.96
CA LEU A 268 11.94 -2.68 13.45
C LEU A 268 12.29 -1.56 14.43
N LYS A 269 13.31 -1.75 15.29
CA LYS A 269 13.79 -0.71 16.19
C LYS A 269 14.32 0.50 15.43
N ALA A 270 15.07 0.29 14.35
CA ALA A 270 15.60 1.37 13.52
C ALA A 270 14.49 2.08 12.73
N LEU A 271 13.54 1.30 12.18
CA LEU A 271 12.40 1.82 11.43
C LEU A 271 11.48 2.72 12.25
N LEU A 272 11.52 2.67 13.60
CA LEU A 272 10.79 3.63 14.44
C LEU A 272 11.25 5.08 14.25
N GLN A 273 12.40 5.32 13.62
CA GLN A 273 12.91 6.65 13.27
C GLN A 273 12.51 7.10 11.86
N VAL A 274 11.65 6.35 11.17
CA VAL A 274 11.26 6.66 9.79
C VAL A 274 10.69 8.07 9.65
N ASN A 275 11.22 8.80 8.67
CA ASN A 275 10.60 10.04 8.21
C ASN A 275 9.31 9.70 7.46
N THR A 276 8.17 9.95 8.10
CA THR A 276 6.84 9.64 7.55
C THR A 276 6.46 10.46 6.31
N GLU A 277 7.22 11.51 5.98
CA GLU A 277 7.04 12.28 4.75
C GLU A 277 7.70 11.61 3.53
N ASN A 278 8.66 10.70 3.75
CA ASN A 278 9.27 9.91 2.69
C ASN A 278 8.35 8.77 2.25
N LYS A 279 7.49 9.08 1.27
CA LYS A 279 6.50 8.14 0.72
C LYS A 279 7.10 6.84 0.19
N GLY A 280 8.31 6.89 -0.37
CA GLY A 280 8.99 5.70 -0.90
C GLY A 280 9.34 4.72 0.23
N THR A 281 9.89 5.22 1.33
CA THR A 281 10.19 4.40 2.51
C THR A 281 8.92 3.90 3.20
N VAL A 282 7.89 4.75 3.30
CA VAL A 282 6.59 4.34 3.88
C VAL A 282 5.94 3.21 3.08
N LEU A 283 5.99 3.28 1.74
CA LEU A 283 5.46 2.22 0.87
C LEU A 283 6.18 0.88 1.11
N GLN A 284 7.51 0.90 1.23
CA GLN A 284 8.30 -0.31 1.49
C GLN A 284 8.02 -0.87 2.88
N LEU A 285 7.88 0.02 3.88
CA LEU A 285 7.49 -0.37 5.23
C LEU A 285 6.09 -1.02 5.25
N ASP A 286 5.12 -0.47 4.52
CA ASP A 286 3.76 -1.01 4.43
C ASP A 286 3.75 -2.44 3.87
N VAL A 287 4.46 -2.65 2.76
CA VAL A 287 4.62 -3.99 2.15
C VAL A 287 5.35 -4.95 3.10
N GLY A 288 6.42 -4.51 3.76
CA GLY A 288 7.15 -5.32 4.74
C GLY A 288 6.28 -5.75 5.92
N LEU A 289 5.44 -4.85 6.44
CA LEU A 289 4.50 -5.16 7.52
C LEU A 289 3.40 -6.14 7.08
N GLN A 290 2.94 -6.05 5.83
CA GLN A 290 2.05 -7.05 5.25
C GLN A 290 2.70 -8.44 5.25
N ILE A 291 3.95 -8.54 4.77
CA ILE A 291 4.68 -9.81 4.71
C ILE A 291 4.87 -10.41 6.09
N LEU A 292 5.18 -9.60 7.11
CA LEU A 292 5.27 -10.08 8.49
C LEU A 292 3.96 -10.70 8.98
N LEU A 293 2.81 -10.08 8.67
CA LEU A 293 1.50 -10.63 9.02
C LEU A 293 1.21 -11.94 8.28
N GLU A 294 1.63 -12.08 7.04
CA GLU A 294 1.42 -13.28 6.23
C GLU A 294 2.34 -14.42 6.67
N ALA A 295 3.54 -14.11 7.16
CA ALA A 295 4.51 -15.05 7.71
C ALA A 295 4.24 -15.47 9.17
N GLY A 296 3.23 -14.89 9.83
CA GLY A 296 2.88 -15.21 11.22
C GLY A 296 3.68 -14.45 12.28
N HIS A 297 4.40 -13.39 11.89
CA HIS A 297 5.11 -12.47 12.81
C HIS A 297 4.17 -11.36 13.35
N ASP A 298 2.96 -11.74 13.74
CA ASP A 298 1.86 -10.84 14.12
C ASP A 298 2.26 -9.87 15.22
N GLU A 299 2.85 -10.38 16.30
CA GLU A 299 3.23 -9.59 17.47
C GLU A 299 4.26 -8.51 17.12
N ALA A 300 5.26 -8.85 16.31
CA ALA A 300 6.30 -7.93 15.89
C ALA A 300 5.72 -6.78 15.05
N ALA A 301 4.89 -7.11 14.05
CA ALA A 301 4.26 -6.14 13.18
C ALA A 301 3.28 -5.22 13.94
N ILE A 302 2.39 -5.80 14.75
CA ILE A 302 1.38 -5.06 15.53
C ILE A 302 2.06 -4.17 16.58
N SER A 303 3.05 -4.70 17.31
CA SER A 303 3.80 -3.92 18.31
C SER A 303 4.52 -2.74 17.68
N TYR A 304 5.16 -2.95 16.52
CA TYR A 304 5.81 -1.89 15.77
C TYR A 304 4.82 -0.78 15.35
N VAL A 305 3.71 -1.13 14.69
CA VAL A 305 2.70 -0.14 14.26
C VAL A 305 2.12 0.62 15.45
N THR A 306 1.87 -0.09 16.55
CA THR A 306 1.40 0.52 17.80
C THR A 306 2.39 1.57 18.32
N GLN A 307 3.68 1.28 18.30
CA GLN A 307 4.74 2.22 18.72
C GLN A 307 4.90 3.38 17.73
N LEU A 308 4.86 3.10 16.43
CA LEU A 308 4.99 4.11 15.37
C LEU A 308 3.91 5.18 15.48
N PHE A 309 2.64 4.79 15.64
CA PHE A 309 1.53 5.75 15.78
C PHE A 309 1.52 6.45 17.13
N SER A 310 2.12 5.83 18.17
CA SER A 310 2.29 6.49 19.46
C SER A 310 3.33 7.61 19.40
N LYS A 311 4.33 7.51 18.52
CA LYS A 311 5.35 8.55 18.30
C LYS A 311 4.91 9.62 17.29
N ASN A 312 4.07 9.25 16.32
CA ASN A 312 3.71 10.11 15.19
C ASN A 312 2.20 10.32 15.11
N GLU A 313 1.66 11.33 15.81
CA GLU A 313 0.21 11.57 15.89
C GLU A 313 -0.48 11.85 14.54
N LYS A 314 0.27 12.40 13.58
CA LYS A 314 -0.24 12.69 12.22
C LYS A 314 -0.24 11.47 11.31
N PHE A 315 0.60 10.47 11.60
CA PHE A 315 0.73 9.27 10.79
C PHE A 315 -0.36 8.27 11.19
N GLN A 316 -1.13 7.80 10.22
CA GLN A 316 -2.37 7.05 10.45
C GLN A 316 -2.38 5.75 9.65
N LEU A 317 -3.24 4.82 10.06
CA LEU A 317 -3.39 3.51 9.41
C LEU A 317 -3.73 3.57 7.91
N LYS A 318 -4.33 4.66 7.43
CA LYS A 318 -4.62 4.86 6.00
C LYS A 318 -3.36 5.01 5.14
N GLU A 319 -2.23 5.40 5.73
CA GLU A 319 -0.93 5.50 5.06
C GLU A 319 -0.25 4.14 4.91
N LEU A 320 -0.83 3.09 5.51
CA LEU A 320 -0.38 1.70 5.43
C LEU A 320 -1.50 0.80 4.85
N PRO A 321 -1.92 1.00 3.58
CA PRO A 321 -3.04 0.28 2.98
C PRO A 321 -2.83 -1.24 2.87
N SER A 322 -1.61 -1.71 2.58
CA SER A 322 -1.31 -3.14 2.46
C SER A 322 -1.38 -3.85 3.81
N PHE A 323 -0.69 -3.32 4.83
CA PHE A 323 -0.76 -3.83 6.20
C PHE A 323 -2.20 -3.82 6.71
N ARG A 324 -2.94 -2.72 6.48
CA ARG A 324 -4.35 -2.62 6.84
C ARG A 324 -5.14 -3.76 6.20
N SER A 325 -5.02 -3.95 4.89
CA SER A 325 -5.76 -4.99 4.17
C SER A 325 -5.49 -6.38 4.76
N SER A 326 -4.23 -6.75 4.97
CA SER A 326 -3.85 -8.06 5.53
C SER A 326 -4.21 -8.21 7.00
N LEU A 327 -4.26 -7.13 7.78
CA LEU A 327 -4.74 -7.15 9.16
C LEU A 327 -6.24 -7.51 9.24
N PHE A 328 -7.08 -6.89 8.40
CA PHE A 328 -8.53 -7.12 8.41
C PHE A 328 -8.98 -8.37 7.65
N ALA A 329 -8.17 -8.86 6.70
CA ALA A 329 -8.41 -10.12 6.00
C ALA A 329 -7.83 -11.34 6.73
N GLY A 330 -7.02 -11.11 7.78
CA GLY A 330 -6.35 -12.17 8.54
C GLY A 330 -7.27 -12.92 9.51
N PRO A 331 -6.70 -13.80 10.35
CA PRO A 331 -7.45 -14.58 11.34
C PRO A 331 -8.22 -13.67 12.32
N PRO A 332 -9.44 -14.05 12.72
CA PRO A 332 -10.27 -13.23 13.62
C PRO A 332 -9.62 -13.03 15.00
N GLU A 333 -8.81 -13.97 15.49
CA GLU A 333 -8.09 -13.89 16.76
C GLU A 333 -7.05 -12.75 16.73
N ARG A 334 -6.38 -12.55 15.59
CA ARG A 334 -5.44 -11.44 15.40
C ARG A 334 -6.18 -10.10 15.50
N LEU A 335 -7.31 -9.99 14.82
CA LEU A 335 -8.12 -8.78 14.83
C LEU A 335 -8.64 -8.46 16.23
N SER A 336 -9.11 -9.47 16.96
CA SER A 336 -9.52 -9.35 18.37
C SER A 336 -8.43 -8.74 19.24
N ARG A 337 -7.22 -9.33 19.21
CA ARG A 337 -6.07 -8.84 19.97
C ARG A 337 -5.74 -7.38 19.65
N VAL A 338 -5.75 -7.01 18.37
CA VAL A 338 -5.46 -5.65 17.92
C VAL A 338 -6.52 -4.66 18.41
N ILE A 339 -7.81 -5.01 18.27
CA ILE A 339 -8.91 -4.15 18.71
C ILE A 339 -8.80 -3.90 20.21
N VAL A 340 -8.64 -4.95 21.02
CA VAL A 340 -8.50 -4.80 22.47
C VAL A 340 -7.28 -3.94 22.82
N GLN A 341 -6.11 -4.26 22.27
CA GLN A 341 -4.86 -3.55 22.56
C GLN A 341 -4.93 -2.06 22.19
N TRP A 342 -5.48 -1.73 21.02
CA TRP A 342 -5.54 -0.35 20.53
C TRP A 342 -6.64 0.47 21.21
N LEU A 343 -7.78 -0.15 21.56
CA LEU A 343 -8.80 0.51 22.36
C LEU A 343 -8.28 0.82 23.77
N LEU A 344 -7.52 -0.08 24.39
CA LEU A 344 -6.91 0.14 25.71
C LEU A 344 -5.85 1.26 25.70
N ARG A 345 -4.83 1.17 24.83
CA ARG A 345 -3.68 2.12 24.85
C ARG A 345 -4.07 3.57 24.58
N GLY A 346 -4.99 3.77 23.65
CA GLY A 346 -5.72 5.02 23.57
C GLY A 346 -5.08 6.25 22.97
N THR A 347 -4.10 6.08 22.08
CA THR A 347 -3.67 7.18 21.22
C THR A 347 -4.77 7.51 20.19
N PRO A 348 -5.10 8.79 19.96
CA PRO A 348 -6.11 9.18 18.98
C PRO A 348 -5.85 8.63 17.57
N GLY A 349 -4.58 8.52 17.17
CA GLY A 349 -4.18 7.96 15.87
C GLY A 349 -4.54 6.49 15.69
N LEU A 350 -4.32 5.65 16.71
CA LEU A 350 -4.71 4.22 16.66
C LEU A 350 -6.23 4.05 16.63
N ARG A 351 -6.95 4.78 17.48
CA ARG A 351 -8.42 4.66 17.57
C ARG A 351 -9.15 5.22 16.35
N GLY A 352 -8.71 6.38 15.85
CA GLY A 352 -9.20 6.95 14.59
C GLY A 352 -8.83 6.11 13.38
N GLY A 353 -7.62 5.54 13.38
CA GLY A 353 -7.15 4.57 12.39
C GLY A 353 -8.02 3.31 12.36
N LEU A 354 -8.33 2.72 13.52
CA LEU A 354 -9.21 1.56 13.64
C LEU A 354 -10.60 1.85 13.07
N ALA A 355 -11.23 2.95 13.51
CA ALA A 355 -12.55 3.35 13.04
C ALA A 355 -12.60 3.63 11.52
N ALA A 356 -11.57 4.29 11.00
CA ALA A 356 -11.42 4.52 9.56
C ALA A 356 -11.12 3.22 8.80
N ALA A 357 -10.49 2.24 9.44
CA ALA A 357 -10.06 1.02 8.78
C ALA A 357 -11.14 -0.06 8.69
N MET A 358 -12.05 -0.10 9.67
CA MET A 358 -13.25 -0.96 9.71
C MET A 358 -14.35 -0.52 8.74
N GLN A 359 -13.97 0.09 7.61
CA GLN A 359 -14.90 0.37 6.51
C GLN A 359 -15.39 -0.95 5.92
N SER A 360 -16.69 -1.21 6.05
CA SER A 360 -17.38 -2.29 5.34
C SER A 360 -18.33 -1.69 4.30
N ALA A 361 -18.73 -2.52 3.32
CA ALA A 361 -19.75 -2.15 2.35
C ALA A 361 -21.10 -1.77 3.01
N LYS A 362 -21.31 -2.21 4.26
CA LYS A 362 -22.48 -1.84 5.07
C LYS A 362 -22.17 -0.59 5.90
N LEU A 363 -23.06 0.40 5.79
CA LEU A 363 -22.95 1.63 6.58
C LEU A 363 -23.01 1.34 8.08
N GLU A 364 -23.79 0.35 8.52
CA GLU A 364 -23.93 -0.09 9.91
C GLU A 364 -22.70 -0.79 10.49
N GLY A 365 -21.73 -1.16 9.66
CA GLY A 365 -20.58 -1.99 10.04
C GLY A 365 -20.82 -3.49 9.87
N ALA A 366 -19.82 -4.29 10.22
CA ALA A 366 -19.94 -5.75 10.33
C ALA A 366 -19.72 -6.16 11.80
N PRO A 367 -20.40 -7.21 12.31
CA PRO A 367 -20.11 -7.75 13.63
C PRO A 367 -18.64 -8.15 13.72
N VAL A 368 -18.01 -7.86 14.85
CA VAL A 368 -16.66 -8.29 15.18
C VAL A 368 -16.70 -9.01 16.51
N GLU A 369 -16.07 -10.17 16.54
CA GLU A 369 -15.97 -11.02 17.72
C GLU A 369 -14.64 -10.80 18.41
N LEU A 370 -14.69 -10.54 19.72
CA LEU A 370 -13.51 -10.51 20.57
C LEU A 370 -13.42 -11.82 21.35
N PHE A 371 -12.25 -12.43 21.34
CA PHE A 371 -12.03 -13.74 21.94
C PHE A 371 -11.81 -13.62 23.46
N PRO A 372 -12.30 -14.57 24.27
CA PRO A 372 -12.17 -14.54 25.73
C PRO A 372 -10.73 -14.35 26.24
N GLN A 373 -9.76 -14.96 25.56
CA GLN A 373 -8.34 -14.85 25.89
C GLN A 373 -7.82 -13.39 25.86
N ASP A 374 -8.31 -12.58 24.93
CA ASP A 374 -7.93 -11.17 24.81
C ASP A 374 -8.73 -10.29 25.80
N LEU A 375 -9.85 -10.81 26.34
CA LEU A 375 -10.74 -10.13 27.28
C LEU A 375 -10.47 -10.46 28.76
N SER A 376 -9.32 -11.08 29.05
CA SER A 376 -8.81 -11.32 30.41
C SER A 376 -8.35 -10.01 31.08
N LEU A 377 -9.28 -9.05 31.16
CA LEU A 377 -9.09 -7.68 31.60
C LEU A 377 -9.80 -7.45 32.94
N SER A 378 -9.39 -6.42 33.68
CA SER A 378 -10.13 -5.97 34.87
C SER A 378 -11.52 -5.43 34.51
N LYS A 379 -12.44 -5.40 35.49
CA LYS A 379 -13.79 -4.83 35.31
C LYS A 379 -13.75 -3.41 34.71
N THR A 380 -12.84 -2.58 35.21
CA THR A 380 -12.64 -1.21 34.74
C THR A 380 -12.18 -1.17 33.28
N GLU A 381 -11.29 -2.06 32.88
CA GLU A 381 -10.80 -2.17 31.50
C GLU A 381 -11.88 -2.66 30.54
N GLN A 382 -12.70 -3.62 30.96
CA GLN A 382 -13.85 -4.10 30.19
C GLN A 382 -14.85 -2.96 29.90
N ILE A 383 -15.22 -2.17 30.92
CA ILE A 383 -16.11 -1.01 30.74
C ILE A 383 -15.46 0.04 29.84
N PHE A 384 -14.17 0.30 30.05
CA PHE A 384 -13.42 1.28 29.27
C PHE A 384 -13.38 0.93 27.78
N ILE A 385 -13.04 -0.31 27.41
CA ILE A 385 -13.01 -0.68 25.98
C ILE A 385 -14.38 -0.56 25.32
N CYS A 386 -15.47 -0.87 26.03
CA CYS A 386 -16.83 -0.72 25.52
C CYS A 386 -17.20 0.74 25.28
N ARG A 387 -16.86 1.64 26.22
CA ARG A 387 -17.03 3.09 26.03
C ARG A 387 -16.19 3.59 24.86
N LYS A 388 -14.95 3.12 24.71
CA LYS A 388 -14.10 3.45 23.55
C LYS A 388 -14.69 2.97 22.24
N ALA A 389 -15.20 1.75 22.19
CA ALA A 389 -15.87 1.21 21.02
C ALA A 389 -17.04 2.12 20.61
N ILE A 390 -17.92 2.49 21.55
CA ILE A 390 -19.04 3.41 21.27
C ILE A 390 -18.52 4.77 20.79
N GLY A 391 -17.58 5.38 21.51
CA GLY A 391 -17.06 6.70 21.16
C GLY A 391 -16.54 6.77 19.72
N TRP A 392 -15.77 5.76 19.28
CA TRP A 392 -15.11 5.77 17.97
C TRP A 392 -15.90 5.09 16.85
N LEU A 393 -16.75 4.13 17.19
CA LEU A 393 -17.52 3.30 16.24
C LEU A 393 -19.03 3.57 16.29
N PHE A 394 -19.46 4.69 16.88
CA PHE A 394 -20.89 5.06 16.97
C PHE A 394 -21.62 4.97 15.63
N PHE A 395 -21.00 5.46 14.55
CA PHE A 395 -21.54 5.40 13.18
C PHE A 395 -21.41 4.01 12.51
N LYS A 396 -20.87 3.02 13.23
CA LYS A 396 -20.80 1.60 12.90
C LYS A 396 -21.49 0.81 14.02
N PRO A 397 -22.79 1.04 14.26
CA PRO A 397 -23.48 0.61 15.47
C PRO A 397 -23.47 -0.90 15.68
N ILE A 398 -23.50 -1.71 14.62
CA ILE A 398 -23.42 -3.18 14.74
C ILE A 398 -22.04 -3.60 15.22
N THR A 399 -20.98 -2.99 14.69
CA THR A 399 -19.60 -3.25 15.12
C THR A 399 -19.41 -2.86 16.59
N ALA A 400 -19.89 -1.68 16.99
CA ALA A 400 -19.83 -1.25 18.40
C ALA A 400 -20.61 -2.21 19.32
N ALA A 401 -21.84 -2.58 18.94
CA ALA A 401 -22.67 -3.51 19.70
C ALA A 401 -22.00 -4.89 19.84
N SER A 402 -21.39 -5.42 18.77
CA SER A 402 -20.71 -6.72 18.80
C SER A 402 -19.51 -6.78 19.75
N ILE A 403 -18.80 -5.66 19.94
CA ILE A 403 -17.74 -5.55 20.94
C ILE A 403 -18.34 -5.66 22.35
N LEU A 404 -19.43 -4.93 22.63
CA LEU A 404 -20.12 -5.01 23.92
C LEU A 404 -20.66 -6.42 24.19
N VAL A 405 -21.26 -7.07 23.18
CA VAL A 405 -21.73 -8.46 23.28
C VAL A 405 -20.57 -9.39 23.61
N SER A 406 -19.42 -9.24 22.95
CA SER A 406 -18.23 -10.06 23.23
C SER A 406 -17.76 -9.92 24.70
N VAL A 407 -17.82 -8.72 25.27
CA VAL A 407 -17.51 -8.50 26.69
C VAL A 407 -18.59 -9.09 27.61
N LEU A 408 -19.87 -8.98 27.25
CA LEU A 408 -20.98 -9.57 27.99
C LEU A 408 -20.91 -11.11 28.06
N ARG A 409 -20.16 -11.77 27.18
CA ARG A 409 -19.94 -13.23 27.25
C ARG A 409 -19.02 -13.66 28.38
N VAL A 410 -18.17 -12.76 28.89
CA VAL A 410 -17.07 -13.10 29.81
C VAL A 410 -17.07 -12.28 31.10
N CYS A 411 -17.78 -11.16 31.15
CA CYS A 411 -17.77 -10.29 32.34
C CYS A 411 -18.62 -10.87 33.49
N ASP A 412 -18.42 -10.33 34.68
CA ASP A 412 -19.27 -10.61 35.85
C ASP A 412 -20.58 -9.81 35.80
N ASP A 413 -21.52 -10.12 36.71
CA ASP A 413 -22.88 -9.57 36.68
C ASP A 413 -22.95 -8.06 36.95
N GLU A 414 -22.05 -7.54 37.80
CA GLU A 414 -21.95 -6.10 38.08
C GLU A 414 -21.53 -5.32 36.82
N THR A 415 -20.50 -5.82 36.12
CA THR A 415 -20.05 -5.25 34.86
C THR A 415 -21.14 -5.42 33.78
N ALA A 416 -21.81 -6.57 33.74
CA ALA A 416 -22.89 -6.82 32.79
C ALA A 416 -24.01 -5.77 32.92
N GLN A 417 -24.49 -5.50 34.14
CA GLN A 417 -25.54 -4.49 34.37
C GLN A 417 -25.11 -3.10 33.86
N THR A 418 -23.84 -2.74 34.08
CA THR A 418 -23.27 -1.48 33.59
C THR A 418 -23.24 -1.43 32.06
N LEU A 419 -22.84 -2.52 31.41
CA LEU A 419 -22.77 -2.62 29.95
C LEU A 419 -24.16 -2.68 29.29
N GLN A 420 -25.15 -3.29 29.94
CA GLN A 420 -26.53 -3.28 29.47
C GLN A 420 -27.11 -1.86 29.46
N ASN A 421 -26.90 -1.10 30.54
CA ASN A 421 -27.30 0.31 30.60
C ASN A 421 -26.62 1.12 29.49
N LEU A 422 -25.31 0.91 29.31
CA LEU A 422 -24.54 1.56 28.25
C LEU A 422 -25.07 1.21 26.85
N MET A 423 -25.39 -0.06 26.56
CA MET A 423 -25.97 -0.50 25.29
C MET A 423 -27.32 0.18 25.03
N ASN A 424 -28.18 0.24 26.04
CA ASN A 424 -29.51 0.85 25.96
C ASN A 424 -29.42 2.35 25.68
N GLU A 425 -28.70 3.09 26.53
CA GLU A 425 -28.62 4.55 26.49
C GLU A 425 -27.90 5.10 25.25
N THR A 426 -27.02 4.31 24.64
CA THR A 426 -26.17 4.78 23.54
C THR A 426 -26.52 4.17 22.20
N LEU A 427 -26.69 2.85 22.10
CA LEU A 427 -26.83 2.17 20.80
C LEU A 427 -28.29 1.89 20.46
N LEU A 428 -29.04 1.23 21.35
CA LEU A 428 -30.44 0.86 21.08
C LEU A 428 -31.38 2.07 20.97
N LEU A 429 -31.16 3.13 21.76
CA LEU A 429 -31.92 4.38 21.60
C LEU A 429 -31.67 5.09 20.27
N ASN A 430 -30.50 4.86 19.66
CA ASN A 430 -30.08 5.59 18.46
C ASN A 430 -30.30 4.82 17.16
N TYR A 431 -30.22 3.48 17.19
CA TYR A 431 -30.15 2.66 15.98
C TYR A 431 -31.04 1.42 16.09
N GLY A 432 -32.06 1.32 15.22
CA GLY A 432 -32.94 0.16 15.12
C GLY A 432 -32.22 -1.08 14.57
N GLY A 433 -31.18 -0.89 13.74
CA GLY A 433 -30.33 -1.97 13.26
C GLY A 433 -29.65 -2.78 14.38
N VAL A 434 -29.39 -2.16 15.54
CA VAL A 434 -28.79 -2.83 16.70
C VAL A 434 -29.75 -3.88 17.28
N GLN A 435 -31.04 -3.55 17.39
CA GLN A 435 -32.06 -4.50 17.87
C GLN A 435 -32.10 -5.75 16.98
N LYS A 436 -32.08 -5.57 15.64
CA LYS A 436 -32.05 -6.68 14.69
C LYS A 436 -30.82 -7.56 14.85
N TYR A 437 -29.65 -6.95 15.06
CA TYR A 437 -28.41 -7.68 15.33
C TYR A 437 -28.48 -8.49 16.63
N LEU A 438 -28.93 -7.88 17.72
CA LEU A 438 -29.06 -8.56 19.02
C LEU A 438 -30.06 -9.72 18.99
N LEU A 439 -31.18 -9.57 18.26
CA LEU A 439 -32.14 -10.64 18.03
C LEU A 439 -31.58 -11.80 17.18
N SER A 440 -30.52 -11.57 16.40
CA SER A 440 -29.88 -12.60 15.58
C SER A 440 -28.90 -13.50 16.32
N LEU A 441 -28.61 -13.20 17.60
CA LEU A 441 -27.77 -14.06 18.44
C LEU A 441 -28.42 -15.43 18.65
N GLN A 442 -27.58 -16.47 18.65
CA GLN A 442 -28.07 -17.84 18.84
C GLN A 442 -28.58 -18.06 20.27
N PRO A 443 -29.54 -18.96 20.48
CA PRO A 443 -30.10 -19.24 21.81
C PRO A 443 -29.07 -19.76 22.83
N ASP A 444 -27.98 -20.38 22.37
CA ASP A 444 -26.89 -20.94 23.17
C ASP A 444 -25.72 -19.95 23.40
N ASP A 445 -25.80 -18.73 22.88
CA ASP A 445 -24.79 -17.69 23.13
C ASP A 445 -24.77 -17.31 24.63
N THR A 446 -23.59 -17.27 25.25
CA THR A 446 -23.46 -16.96 26.68
C THR A 446 -23.90 -15.55 27.04
N ALA A 447 -23.92 -14.62 26.09
CA ALA A 447 -24.45 -13.28 26.31
C ALA A 447 -25.98 -13.19 26.12
N LYS A 448 -26.66 -14.26 25.66
CA LYS A 448 -28.05 -14.21 25.22
C LYS A 448 -29.01 -13.70 26.30
N ASP A 449 -28.97 -14.29 27.50
CA ASP A 449 -29.82 -13.86 28.62
C ASP A 449 -29.61 -12.38 28.98
N ARG A 450 -28.34 -11.94 28.97
CA ARG A 450 -27.97 -10.54 29.26
C ARG A 450 -28.41 -9.59 28.16
N VAL A 451 -28.42 -10.04 26.90
CA VAL A 451 -28.92 -9.28 25.75
C VAL A 451 -30.44 -9.21 25.75
N ASP A 452 -31.13 -10.28 26.12
CA ASP A 452 -32.60 -10.31 26.20
C ASP A 452 -33.13 -9.34 27.26
N GLN A 453 -32.39 -9.16 28.36
CA GLN A 453 -32.68 -8.09 29.33
C GLN A 453 -32.56 -6.69 28.71
N CYS A 454 -31.58 -6.44 27.82
CA CYS A 454 -31.49 -5.17 27.10
C CYS A 454 -32.69 -4.96 26.18
N LEU A 455 -33.05 -6.00 25.41
CA LEU A 455 -34.16 -5.95 24.47
C LEU A 455 -35.49 -5.71 25.21
N ALA A 456 -35.73 -6.39 26.33
CA ALA A 456 -36.92 -6.16 27.16
C ALA A 456 -36.98 -4.73 27.70
N ASN A 457 -35.86 -4.17 28.17
CA ASN A 457 -35.81 -2.78 28.63
C ASN A 457 -36.08 -1.79 27.49
N HIS A 458 -35.55 -2.07 26.30
CA HIS A 458 -35.80 -1.27 25.11
C HIS A 458 -37.28 -1.32 24.68
N ASP A 459 -37.90 -2.50 24.71
CA ASP A 459 -39.33 -2.67 24.40
C ASP A 459 -40.23 -1.94 25.40
N ILE A 460 -39.87 -1.94 26.70
CA ILE A 460 -40.55 -1.14 27.73
C ILE A 460 -40.47 0.34 27.38
N TYR A 461 -39.28 0.84 26.99
CA TYR A 461 -39.10 2.22 26.59
C TYR A 461 -39.94 2.57 25.35
N LEU A 462 -39.92 1.75 24.30
CA LEU A 462 -40.71 1.98 23.09
C LEU A 462 -42.22 1.95 23.39
N SER A 463 -42.68 1.03 24.23
CA SER A 463 -44.08 0.93 24.65
C SER A 463 -44.50 2.17 25.44
N ALA A 464 -43.65 2.66 26.35
CA ALA A 464 -43.89 3.89 27.09
C ALA A 464 -43.99 5.10 26.15
N LEU A 465 -43.10 5.22 25.16
CA LEU A 465 -43.13 6.27 24.15
C LEU A 465 -44.43 6.24 23.34
N GLN A 466 -44.87 5.05 22.91
CA GLN A 466 -46.11 4.86 22.16
C GLN A 466 -47.37 5.12 23.00
N SER A 467 -47.29 4.98 24.32
CA SER A 467 -48.41 5.24 25.24
C SER A 467 -48.67 6.74 25.46
N VAL A 468 -47.74 7.62 25.08
CA VAL A 468 -47.89 9.07 25.22
C VAL A 468 -49.00 9.56 24.28
N PRO A 469 -50.04 10.26 24.78
CA PRO A 469 -51.10 10.80 23.94
C PRO A 469 -50.54 11.77 22.89
N GLN A 470 -50.92 11.60 21.63
CA GLN A 470 -50.58 12.55 20.58
C GLN A 470 -51.37 13.86 20.79
N LEU A 471 -50.70 14.85 21.36
CA LEU A 471 -51.24 16.20 21.52
C LEU A 471 -51.02 16.97 20.22
N LYS A 472 -52.11 17.27 19.53
CA LYS A 472 -52.10 17.95 18.23
C LYS A 472 -51.48 19.35 18.33
N GLU A 473 -51.54 19.96 19.50
CA GLU A 473 -50.98 21.27 19.84
C GLU A 473 -49.45 21.27 19.94
N LEU A 474 -48.83 20.11 20.18
CA LEU A 474 -47.36 19.96 20.24
C LEU A 474 -46.76 19.53 18.90
N GLU A 475 -47.60 19.26 17.90
CA GLU A 475 -47.10 18.93 16.58
C GLU A 475 -46.47 20.16 15.91
N PRO A 476 -45.32 20.02 15.22
CA PRO A 476 -44.78 21.10 14.39
C PRO A 476 -45.82 21.50 13.34
N SER A 477 -45.93 22.81 13.09
CA SER A 477 -46.79 23.33 12.03
C SER A 477 -46.40 22.77 10.66
N GLU A 478 -47.34 22.71 9.72
CA GLU A 478 -47.07 22.31 8.32
C GLU A 478 -45.91 23.09 7.70
N HIS A 479 -45.79 24.38 8.03
CA HIS A 479 -44.67 25.21 7.59
C HIS A 479 -43.32 24.72 8.13
N GLN A 480 -43.24 24.41 9.42
CA GLN A 480 -42.02 23.88 10.04
C GLN A 480 -41.66 22.49 9.50
N ARG A 481 -42.64 21.59 9.31
CA ARG A 481 -42.40 20.28 8.69
C ARG A 481 -41.85 20.41 7.28
N ARG A 482 -42.39 21.35 6.49
CA ARG A 482 -41.92 21.63 5.13
C ARG A 482 -40.51 22.21 5.10
N ILE A 483 -40.17 23.11 6.03
CA ILE A 483 -38.81 23.63 6.19
C ILE A 483 -37.84 22.49 6.51
N GLU A 484 -38.20 21.61 7.44
CA GLU A 484 -37.34 20.50 7.84
C GLU A 484 -37.14 19.49 6.70
N GLN A 485 -38.20 19.16 5.95
CA GLN A 485 -38.08 18.35 4.74
C GLN A 485 -37.12 18.97 3.71
N LEU A 486 -37.21 20.30 3.49
CA LEU A 486 -36.29 21.00 2.59
C LEU A 486 -34.85 20.95 3.11
N ARG A 487 -34.63 21.16 4.41
CA ARG A 487 -33.30 21.04 5.04
C ARG A 487 -32.70 19.66 4.80
N VAL A 488 -33.45 18.59 5.08
CA VAL A 488 -33.00 17.21 4.86
C VAL A 488 -32.71 16.94 3.39
N MET A 489 -33.53 17.44 2.46
CA MET A 489 -33.29 17.31 1.02
C MET A 489 -32.00 18.01 0.57
N ASP A 490 -31.74 19.22 1.09
CA ASP A 490 -30.54 19.97 0.76
C ASP A 490 -29.27 19.33 1.36
N GLU A 491 -29.33 18.84 2.60
CA GLU A 491 -28.23 18.08 3.22
C GLU A 491 -27.90 16.81 2.43
N MET A 492 -28.91 16.03 2.02
CA MET A 492 -28.71 14.83 1.20
C MET A 492 -28.14 15.17 -0.19
N ARG A 493 -28.59 16.28 -0.78
CA ARG A 493 -28.05 16.77 -2.06
C ARG A 493 -26.58 17.14 -1.94
N ASP A 494 -26.19 17.79 -0.85
CA ASP A 494 -24.80 18.20 -0.63
C ASP A 494 -23.90 17.01 -0.27
N ALA A 495 -24.38 16.07 0.55
CA ALA A 495 -23.69 14.80 0.79
C ALA A 495 -23.45 14.04 -0.52
N HIS A 496 -24.46 13.97 -1.41
CA HIS A 496 -24.29 13.38 -2.74
C HIS A 496 -23.27 14.13 -3.60
N LYS A 497 -23.24 15.47 -3.58
CA LYS A 497 -22.23 16.24 -4.32
C LYS A 497 -20.82 15.96 -3.78
N GLN A 498 -20.64 15.88 -2.46
CA GLN A 498 -19.36 15.58 -1.84
C GLN A 498 -18.87 14.18 -2.17
N ALA A 499 -19.74 13.16 -2.04
CA ALA A 499 -19.43 11.79 -2.44
C ALA A 499 -19.04 11.69 -3.92
N ARG A 500 -19.73 12.44 -4.79
CA ARG A 500 -19.39 12.52 -6.23
C ARG A 500 -18.00 13.08 -6.49
N ARG A 501 -17.55 14.07 -5.71
CA ARG A 501 -16.20 14.67 -5.86
C ARG A 501 -15.09 13.70 -5.46
N GLN A 502 -15.36 12.75 -4.58
CA GLN A 502 -14.37 11.77 -4.11
C GLN A 502 -14.19 10.57 -5.05
N SER A 503 -15.06 10.40 -6.06
CA SER A 503 -14.99 9.24 -6.95
C SER A 503 -14.20 9.54 -8.23
N VAL A 504 -13.07 8.84 -8.37
CA VAL A 504 -12.14 8.94 -9.52
C VAL A 504 -12.76 8.40 -10.82
N PHE A 505 -13.62 7.38 -10.73
CA PHE A 505 -14.31 6.83 -11.91
C PHE A 505 -15.39 7.76 -12.43
N LEU A 506 -16.03 8.46 -11.51
CA LEU A 506 -17.14 9.35 -11.80
C LEU A 506 -16.70 10.56 -12.64
N SER A 507 -15.45 11.02 -12.57
CA SER A 507 -14.93 12.08 -13.45
C SER A 507 -14.68 11.64 -14.90
N VAL A 508 -14.56 10.33 -15.16
CA VAL A 508 -14.28 9.79 -16.50
C VAL A 508 -15.57 9.49 -17.28
N ILE A 509 -16.69 9.24 -16.58
CA ILE A 509 -17.97 8.89 -17.20
C ILE A 509 -18.76 10.16 -17.54
N ARG A 510 -19.13 10.32 -18.83
CA ARG A 510 -19.98 11.42 -19.31
C ARG A 510 -21.40 11.31 -18.72
N ARG A 511 -21.95 12.42 -18.23
CA ARG A 511 -23.29 12.45 -17.60
C ARG A 511 -24.21 13.47 -18.25
N SER A 512 -25.50 13.17 -18.23
CA SER A 512 -26.60 14.08 -18.58
C SER A 512 -27.58 14.16 -17.41
N VAL A 513 -28.18 15.34 -17.20
CA VAL A 513 -29.28 15.51 -16.25
C VAL A 513 -30.58 15.29 -17.02
N LEU A 514 -31.37 14.30 -16.60
CA LEU A 514 -32.71 14.07 -17.12
C LEU A 514 -33.71 14.75 -16.18
N LEU A 515 -34.59 15.58 -16.74
CA LEU A 515 -35.69 16.20 -15.99
C LEU A 515 -36.83 15.20 -15.75
N TYR A 516 -37.08 14.31 -16.70
CA TYR A 516 -38.12 13.28 -16.68
C TYR A 516 -37.66 12.04 -17.47
N GLY A 517 -38.18 10.86 -17.11
CA GLY A 517 -37.98 9.60 -17.82
C GLY A 517 -37.19 8.55 -17.02
N ASP A 518 -37.54 7.29 -17.24
CA ASP A 518 -36.99 6.08 -16.62
C ASP A 518 -36.29 5.15 -17.64
N HIS A 519 -36.14 5.59 -18.89
CA HIS A 519 -35.45 4.86 -19.96
C HIS A 519 -34.51 5.80 -20.75
N SER A 520 -33.51 5.21 -21.41
CA SER A 520 -32.61 5.90 -22.34
C SER A 520 -32.52 5.13 -23.66
N ILE A 521 -32.57 5.84 -24.79
CA ILE A 521 -32.46 5.25 -26.13
C ILE A 521 -31.13 5.68 -26.74
N SER A 522 -30.29 4.71 -27.10
CA SER A 522 -29.00 4.93 -27.80
C SER A 522 -28.97 4.18 -29.13
N PHE A 523 -28.45 4.79 -30.18
CA PHE A 523 -28.35 4.14 -31.49
C PHE A 523 -26.96 3.50 -31.67
N ILE A 524 -26.92 2.21 -31.99
CA ILE A 524 -25.67 1.47 -32.23
C ILE A 524 -25.57 1.13 -33.72
N LYS A 525 -24.40 1.36 -34.33
CA LYS A 525 -24.10 0.88 -35.68
C LYS A 525 -23.93 -0.64 -35.65
N ASP A 526 -24.83 -1.34 -36.32
CA ASP A 526 -24.58 -2.68 -36.81
C ASP A 526 -23.51 -2.58 -37.93
N GLY A 527 -22.67 -3.59 -38.11
CA GLY A 527 -21.60 -3.62 -39.12
C GLY A 527 -22.07 -3.44 -40.58
N ASN A 528 -23.37 -3.26 -40.82
CA ASN A 528 -24.01 -2.99 -42.12
C ASN A 528 -24.45 -1.51 -42.31
N ASP A 529 -23.88 -0.56 -41.57
CA ASP A 529 -24.15 0.88 -41.69
C ASP A 529 -25.59 1.31 -41.33
N THR A 530 -26.39 0.41 -40.75
CA THR A 530 -27.71 0.66 -40.21
C THR A 530 -27.65 0.92 -38.70
N LEU A 531 -28.36 1.96 -38.26
CA LEU A 531 -28.48 2.31 -36.84
C LEU A 531 -29.65 1.55 -36.21
N ARG A 532 -29.38 0.70 -35.21
CA ARG A 532 -30.43 0.07 -34.40
C ARG A 532 -30.64 0.85 -33.09
N PRO A 533 -31.88 1.16 -32.69
CA PRO A 533 -32.15 1.70 -31.36
C PRO A 533 -31.90 0.60 -30.31
N MET A 534 -31.21 0.96 -29.25
CA MET A 534 -31.04 0.17 -28.03
C MET A 534 -31.65 0.97 -26.88
N GLU A 535 -32.71 0.42 -26.30
CA GLU A 535 -33.35 0.97 -25.12
C GLU A 535 -32.73 0.36 -23.86
N MET A 536 -32.44 1.20 -22.89
CA MET A 536 -31.91 0.82 -21.59
C MET A 536 -32.74 1.46 -20.49
N ASP A 537 -33.32 0.64 -19.62
CA ASP A 537 -33.99 1.09 -18.40
C ASP A 537 -32.98 1.72 -17.44
N LEU A 538 -33.35 2.89 -16.91
CA LEU A 538 -32.60 3.56 -15.85
C LEU A 538 -32.91 2.88 -14.52
N LYS A 539 -31.91 2.22 -13.95
CA LYS A 539 -32.05 1.59 -12.62
C LYS A 539 -31.77 2.60 -11.52
N PRO A 540 -32.72 2.84 -10.59
CA PRO A 540 -32.45 3.67 -9.43
C PRO A 540 -31.39 2.98 -8.57
N HIS A 541 -30.36 3.73 -8.19
CA HIS A 541 -29.37 3.31 -7.21
C HIS A 541 -29.46 4.30 -6.04
N GLY A 542 -29.93 3.79 -4.89
CA GLY A 542 -30.08 4.55 -3.67
C GLY A 542 -29.40 3.82 -2.53
N ILE A 543 -28.92 4.59 -1.55
CA ILE A 543 -28.39 4.08 -0.30
C ILE A 543 -29.17 4.78 0.80
N SER A 544 -29.80 4.01 1.69
CA SER A 544 -30.40 4.51 2.93
C SER A 544 -29.47 4.23 4.11
N PHE A 545 -29.52 5.09 5.11
CA PHE A 545 -28.81 4.89 6.38
C PHE A 545 -29.66 5.40 7.54
N GLU A 546 -29.51 4.78 8.70
CA GLU A 546 -30.19 5.22 9.92
C GLU A 546 -29.50 6.46 10.49
N VAL A 547 -30.29 7.47 10.86
CA VAL A 547 -29.83 8.65 11.60
C VAL A 547 -29.99 8.37 13.10
N PRO A 548 -28.99 8.68 13.95
CA PRO A 548 -29.09 8.46 15.39
C PRO A 548 -30.26 9.24 15.99
N GLY A 549 -31.17 8.57 16.71
CA GLY A 549 -32.33 9.21 17.32
C GLY A 549 -32.01 10.39 18.23
N MET A 550 -30.94 10.30 19.03
CA MET A 550 -30.52 11.37 19.94
C MET A 550 -29.88 12.56 19.21
N GLU A 551 -29.47 12.43 17.95
CA GLU A 551 -29.06 13.60 17.14
C GLU A 551 -30.25 14.55 16.89
N ILE A 552 -31.49 14.03 16.97
CA ILE A 552 -32.72 14.82 16.84
C ILE A 552 -33.20 15.32 18.20
N VAL A 553 -33.17 14.45 19.22
CA VAL A 553 -33.77 14.73 20.55
C VAL A 553 -32.84 15.56 21.45
N ASP A 554 -31.56 15.19 21.54
CA ASP A 554 -30.55 15.88 22.34
C ASP A 554 -29.16 15.77 21.67
N PRO A 555 -28.92 16.53 20.60
CA PRO A 555 -27.66 16.48 19.87
C PRO A 555 -26.47 16.90 20.75
N VAL A 556 -26.68 17.81 21.71
CA VAL A 556 -25.60 18.31 22.57
C VAL A 556 -25.17 17.22 23.56
N GLY A 557 -26.11 16.56 24.23
CA GLY A 557 -25.83 15.47 25.15
C GLY A 557 -25.20 14.26 24.46
N LEU A 558 -25.67 13.92 23.25
CA LEU A 558 -25.06 12.87 22.45
C LEU A 558 -23.60 13.20 22.11
N GLN A 559 -23.34 14.39 21.56
CA GLN A 559 -21.98 14.81 21.19
C GLN A 559 -21.06 14.91 22.41
N TYR A 560 -21.56 15.39 23.55
CA TYR A 560 -20.82 15.44 24.81
C TYR A 560 -20.41 14.04 25.28
N THR A 561 -21.35 13.10 25.30
CA THR A 561 -21.11 11.71 25.70
C THR A 561 -20.07 11.04 24.81
N LEU A 562 -20.21 11.16 23.50
CA LEU A 562 -19.24 10.61 22.54
C LEU A 562 -17.84 11.24 22.70
N ARG A 563 -17.76 12.54 23.01
CA ARG A 563 -16.48 13.21 23.27
C ARG A 563 -15.82 12.72 24.55
N ILE A 564 -16.57 12.53 25.63
CA ILE A 564 -16.05 11.94 26.88
C ILE A 564 -15.48 10.56 26.60
N PHE A 565 -16.28 9.70 25.96
CA PHE A 565 -15.84 8.35 25.60
C PHE A 565 -14.62 8.36 24.69
N ARG A 566 -14.47 9.33 23.79
CA ARG A 566 -13.24 9.45 22.99
C ARG A 566 -12.04 9.90 23.84
N ALA A 567 -12.24 10.89 24.70
CA ALA A 567 -11.18 11.60 25.43
C ALA A 567 -10.69 10.89 26.71
N GLU A 568 -11.52 10.07 27.36
CA GLU A 568 -11.15 9.41 28.63
C GLU A 568 -9.84 8.61 28.49
N ARG A 569 -9.05 8.52 29.56
CA ARG A 569 -7.77 7.79 29.58
C ARG A 569 -7.75 6.89 30.81
N MET A 570 -7.17 5.72 30.66
CA MET A 570 -6.76 4.91 31.81
C MET A 570 -5.63 5.67 32.53
N LEU A 571 -5.83 5.97 33.81
CA LEU A 571 -4.74 6.43 34.66
C LEU A 571 -3.87 5.21 34.95
N SER A 572 -2.62 5.27 34.49
CA SER A 572 -1.61 4.23 34.72
C SER A 572 -1.14 4.17 36.15
#